data_AF-A0A6I2W0M1-F1
#
_entry.id   AF-A0A6I2W0M1-F1
#
_cell.length_a   1.000
_cell.length_b   1.000
_cell.length_c   1.000
_cell.angle_alpha   90.00
_cell.angle_beta   90.00
_cell.angle_gamma   90.00
#
_symmetry.space_group_name_H-M   'P 1'
#
loop_
_entity.id
_entity.type
_entity.pdbx_description
1 polymer ?
#
loop_
_entity_poly.entity_id
_entity_poly.type
_entity_poly.pdbx_seq_one_letter_code
_entity_poly.pdbx_strand_id
1 'polypeptide(L)'
;MTDSTQPRILEAAGAIVWQGDPADPRIALVHRDRYNDWTFPKGKLEHDEHPMIAAVREIHEEAGARIALGAPLPGRDYSEGAGRKHVYYWAGRFLDGDFTANEEVDEVRWLTIEQTRELMTYPADHAVLDAFALQPRDTIPLVLVRHAKAKSREEWMHDDHLRPLTARGGTQAERFAHVMSSVYEPMSVVSSPWLRCMQTVSPYAGLVNQPLAELDILGESEFEQDPTTGVEAARQLIDAARGRGQGLILCSHGNVMPALLLEALKGFQAPSDFDLGKGEFFVVHLSMATGQVVGLERHRP
;
A
#
# COMPACT_ATOMS: atom_id res chain seq x y z
N MET A 1 -28.90 23.29 11.24
CA MET A 1 -27.89 23.31 12.30
C MET A 1 -27.84 21.92 12.90
N THR A 2 -27.01 21.05 12.34
CA THR A 2 -26.69 19.74 12.91
C THR A 2 -25.28 19.85 13.44
N ASP A 3 -25.21 19.86 14.77
CA ASP A 3 -24.01 19.74 15.59
C ASP A 3 -23.18 18.54 15.11
N SER A 4 -21.99 18.82 14.58
CA SER A 4 -21.00 17.80 14.15
C SER A 4 -19.84 17.79 15.14
N THR A 5 -20.14 17.49 16.40
CA THR A 5 -19.16 17.23 17.45
C THR A 5 -18.56 15.83 17.34
N GLN A 6 -18.17 15.41 16.13
CA GLN A 6 -17.15 14.37 16.01
C GLN A 6 -15.79 15.05 16.22
N PRO A 7 -14.96 14.58 17.17
CA PRO A 7 -13.64 15.16 17.36
C PRO A 7 -12.87 15.04 16.05
N ARG A 8 -12.39 16.17 15.52
CA ARG A 8 -11.57 16.21 14.31
C ARG A 8 -10.35 15.32 14.54
N ILE A 9 -10.31 14.18 13.86
CA ILE A 9 -9.14 13.31 13.84
C ILE A 9 -8.14 13.96 12.88
N LEU A 10 -6.95 14.27 13.38
CA LEU A 10 -5.82 14.67 12.54
C LEU A 10 -5.09 13.41 12.11
N GLU A 11 -4.94 13.22 10.80
CA GLU A 11 -4.23 12.07 10.25
C GLU A 11 -2.81 12.49 9.87
N ALA A 12 -1.87 11.58 10.14
CA ALA A 12 -0.47 11.68 9.77
C ALA A 12 0.03 10.33 9.28
N ALA A 13 1.14 10.33 8.56
CA ALA A 13 1.73 9.12 8.00
C ALA A 13 3.26 9.21 8.06
N GLY A 14 3.91 8.06 8.23
CA GLY A 14 5.36 7.95 8.19
C GLY A 14 5.82 6.51 8.01
N ALA A 15 7.11 6.28 8.22
CA ALA A 15 7.69 4.97 8.06
C ALA A 15 8.89 4.73 8.99
N ILE A 16 9.12 3.46 9.32
CA ILE A 16 10.44 3.01 9.77
C ILE A 16 11.26 2.74 8.52
N VAL A 17 12.09 3.73 8.17
CA VAL A 17 12.98 3.64 7.01
C VAL A 17 14.18 2.79 7.37
N TRP A 18 14.47 1.77 6.58
CA TRP A 18 15.57 0.84 6.82
C TRP A 18 16.44 0.63 5.58
N GLN A 19 17.71 0.30 5.81
CA GLN A 19 18.68 -0.09 4.79
C GLN A 19 19.60 -1.20 5.29
N GLY A 20 20.38 -1.78 4.38
CA GLY A 20 21.34 -2.83 4.69
C GLY A 20 20.73 -4.22 4.72
N ASP A 21 21.28 -5.11 5.55
CA ASP A 21 20.80 -6.48 5.69
C ASP A 21 19.40 -6.50 6.33
N PRO A 22 18.39 -7.12 5.71
CA PRO A 22 17.05 -7.30 6.30
C PRO A 22 17.06 -8.01 7.67
N ALA A 23 18.06 -8.85 7.95
CA ALA A 23 18.23 -9.51 9.24
C ALA A 23 18.95 -8.63 10.29
N ASP A 24 19.76 -7.66 9.86
CA ASP A 24 20.46 -6.69 10.70
C ASP A 24 20.36 -5.27 10.09
N PRO A 25 19.17 -4.65 10.09
CA PRO A 25 18.95 -3.40 9.39
C PRO A 25 19.58 -2.21 10.12
N ARG A 26 19.79 -1.13 9.38
CA ARG A 26 19.99 0.21 9.95
C ARG A 26 18.72 1.03 9.71
N ILE A 27 18.20 1.66 10.77
CA ILE A 27 16.95 2.43 10.79
C ILE A 27 17.28 3.91 10.83
N ALA A 28 16.59 4.72 10.01
CA ALA A 28 16.68 6.17 10.07
C ALA A 28 15.83 6.71 11.24
N LEU A 29 16.45 7.50 12.10
CA LEU A 29 15.79 8.27 13.15
C LEU A 29 16.11 9.75 12.95
N VAL A 30 15.11 10.61 13.07
CA VAL A 30 15.24 12.06 12.84
C VAL A 30 15.24 12.81 14.17
N HIS A 31 16.11 13.82 14.29
CA HIS A 31 16.10 14.78 15.37
C HIS A 31 15.34 16.04 14.95
N ARG A 32 14.47 16.55 15.81
CA ARG A 32 13.75 17.80 15.56
C ARG A 32 14.18 18.87 16.55
N ASP A 33 15.02 19.81 16.13
CA ASP A 33 15.56 20.89 16.96
C ASP A 33 14.50 21.62 17.79
N ARG A 34 13.33 21.93 17.19
CA ARG A 34 12.22 22.62 17.86
C ARG A 34 11.73 21.93 19.13
N TYR A 35 11.75 20.59 19.14
CA TYR A 35 11.26 19.78 20.26
C TYR A 35 12.39 19.12 21.05
N ASN A 36 13.60 19.13 20.49
CA ASN A 36 14.77 18.41 20.97
C ASN A 36 14.42 16.93 21.25
N ASP A 37 13.81 16.29 20.26
CA ASP A 37 13.37 14.90 20.31
C ASP A 37 13.86 14.07 19.12
N TRP A 38 13.93 12.76 19.33
CA TRP A 38 14.28 11.75 18.34
C TRP A 38 13.07 10.88 18.06
N THR A 39 12.60 10.91 16.81
CA THR A 39 11.37 10.22 16.40
C THR A 39 11.53 9.56 15.04
N PHE A 40 10.59 8.66 14.69
CA PHE A 40 10.47 8.24 13.30
C PHE A 40 9.97 9.40 12.44
N PRO A 41 10.47 9.52 11.20
CA PRO A 41 9.98 10.52 10.27
C PRO A 41 8.51 10.29 9.91
N LYS A 42 7.71 11.36 9.98
CA LYS A 42 6.25 11.36 9.83
C LYS A 42 5.68 12.79 9.91
N GLY A 43 4.73 13.08 9.03
CA GLY A 43 3.99 14.34 9.07
C GLY A 43 2.53 14.20 8.67
N LYS A 44 1.86 15.34 8.56
CA LYS A 44 0.39 15.40 8.44
C LYS A 44 -0.03 15.16 7.00
N LEU A 45 -1.16 14.49 6.82
CA LEU A 45 -1.76 14.39 5.50
C LEU A 45 -2.18 15.78 4.99
N GLU A 46 -1.88 16.06 3.73
CA GLU A 46 -2.46 17.18 2.99
C GLU A 46 -3.93 16.91 2.60
N HIS A 47 -4.60 17.92 2.06
CA HIS A 47 -5.99 17.79 1.64
C HIS A 47 -6.14 16.75 0.52
N ASP A 48 -7.00 15.76 0.74
CA ASP A 48 -7.27 14.63 -0.17
C ASP A 48 -6.05 13.73 -0.49
N GLU A 49 -4.96 13.88 0.26
CA GLU A 49 -3.75 13.08 0.13
C GLU A 49 -3.98 11.64 0.62
N HIS A 50 -3.45 10.67 -0.10
CA HIS A 50 -3.51 9.27 0.32
C HIS A 50 -2.46 9.02 1.42
N PRO A 51 -2.78 8.32 2.53
CA PRO A 51 -1.82 8.08 3.62
C PRO A 51 -0.46 7.52 3.17
N MET A 52 -0.44 6.56 2.24
CA MET A 52 0.82 6.03 1.68
C MET A 52 1.65 7.09 0.92
N ILE A 53 0.99 8.03 0.22
CA ILE A 53 1.68 9.15 -0.46
C ILE A 53 2.27 10.09 0.59
N ALA A 54 1.48 10.44 1.60
CA ALA A 54 1.92 11.27 2.71
C ALA A 54 3.16 10.65 3.40
N ALA A 55 3.16 9.34 3.66
CA ALA A 55 4.32 8.67 4.23
C ALA A 55 5.58 8.91 3.38
N VAL A 56 5.53 8.61 2.07
CA VAL A 56 6.71 8.75 1.19
C VAL A 56 7.15 10.21 1.06
N ARG A 57 6.21 11.15 0.95
CA ARG A 57 6.49 12.59 0.89
C ARG A 57 7.20 13.06 2.16
N GLU A 58 6.64 12.74 3.32
CA GLU A 58 7.19 13.13 4.63
C GLU A 58 8.57 12.51 4.87
N ILE A 59 8.78 11.25 4.47
CA ILE A 59 10.11 10.64 4.53
C ILE A 59 11.13 11.39 3.67
N HIS A 60 10.72 11.81 2.48
CA HIS A 60 11.59 12.58 1.60
C HIS A 60 11.89 13.98 2.18
N GLU A 61 10.89 14.66 2.73
CA GLU A 61 11.04 16.00 3.33
C GLU A 61 11.91 15.98 4.60
N GLU A 62 11.64 15.06 5.52
CA GLU A 62 12.30 15.02 6.83
C GLU A 62 13.65 14.29 6.80
N ALA A 63 13.80 13.25 5.98
CA ALA A 63 15.00 12.41 5.97
C ALA A 63 15.81 12.48 4.65
N GLY A 64 15.34 13.24 3.65
CA GLY A 64 15.97 13.28 2.32
C GLY A 64 15.92 11.94 1.58
N ALA A 65 15.13 10.98 2.06
CA ALA A 65 15.17 9.59 1.62
C ALA A 65 14.05 9.30 0.61
N ARG A 66 14.41 8.69 -0.51
CA ARG A 66 13.45 8.00 -1.38
C ARG A 66 13.33 6.55 -0.92
N ILE A 67 12.10 6.09 -0.78
CA ILE A 67 11.80 4.76 -0.24
C ILE A 67 10.81 4.00 -1.11
N ALA A 68 10.85 2.67 -1.01
CA ALA A 68 9.73 1.82 -1.38
C ALA A 68 9.05 1.31 -0.10
N LEU A 69 7.73 1.47 0.00
CA LEU A 69 6.97 0.95 1.13
C LEU A 69 6.99 -0.59 1.13
N GLY A 70 6.99 -1.15 2.33
CA GLY A 70 6.77 -2.55 2.63
C GLY A 70 5.56 -2.72 3.55
N ALA A 71 5.57 -3.77 4.37
CA ALA A 71 4.43 -4.12 5.21
C ALA A 71 3.97 -2.98 6.16
N PRO A 72 2.66 -2.85 6.39
CA PRO A 72 2.11 -1.89 7.34
C PRO A 72 2.55 -2.25 8.76
N LEU A 73 2.76 -1.22 9.57
CA LEU A 73 3.06 -1.32 10.99
C LEU A 73 1.86 -0.86 11.83
N PRO A 74 1.78 -1.22 13.12
CA PRO A 74 0.74 -0.69 13.99
C PRO A 74 0.75 0.84 13.99
N GLY A 75 -0.41 1.42 13.71
CA GLY A 75 -0.62 2.86 13.83
C GLY A 75 -0.57 3.34 15.28
N ARG A 76 -0.52 4.66 15.46
CA ARG A 76 -0.46 5.30 16.78
C ARG A 76 -1.62 6.28 16.94
N ASP A 77 -2.43 6.08 17.99
CA ASP A 77 -3.47 7.00 18.40
C ASP A 77 -3.06 7.73 19.68
N TYR A 78 -3.08 9.06 19.66
CA TYR A 78 -2.86 9.87 20.86
C TYR A 78 -3.61 11.19 20.82
N SER A 79 -3.81 11.80 21.99
CA SER A 79 -4.44 13.12 22.11
C SER A 79 -3.41 14.21 21.81
N GLU A 80 -3.76 15.14 20.93
CA GLU A 80 -2.94 16.32 20.60
C GLU A 80 -3.82 17.56 20.74
N GLY A 81 -3.58 18.36 21.79
CA GLY A 81 -4.45 19.48 22.15
C GLY A 81 -5.88 19.02 22.48
N ALA A 82 -6.87 19.59 21.78
CA ALA A 82 -8.28 19.23 21.92
C ALA A 82 -8.73 18.11 20.95
N GLY A 83 -7.84 17.60 20.11
CA GLY A 83 -8.14 16.61 19.07
C GLY A 83 -7.51 15.24 19.34
N ARG A 84 -7.89 14.26 18.52
CA ARG A 84 -7.18 12.98 18.42
C ARG A 84 -6.32 13.00 17.17
N LYS A 85 -5.13 12.41 17.26
CA LYS A 85 -4.23 12.22 16.13
C LYS A 85 -4.01 10.74 15.90
N HIS A 86 -4.14 10.33 14.65
CA HIS A 86 -3.82 8.99 14.18
C HIS A 86 -2.62 9.06 13.26
N VAL A 87 -1.61 8.22 13.50
CA VAL A 87 -0.43 8.10 12.64
C VAL A 87 -0.39 6.72 12.02
N TYR A 88 -0.40 6.65 10.69
CA TYR A 88 -0.14 5.44 9.94
C TYR A 88 1.37 5.22 9.79
N TYR A 89 1.82 3.98 9.94
CA TYR A 89 3.23 3.61 9.76
C TYR A 89 3.38 2.43 8.81
N TRP A 90 4.45 2.45 8.04
CA TRP A 90 4.92 1.33 7.21
C TRP A 90 6.39 1.03 7.47
N ALA A 91 6.84 -0.18 7.14
CA ALA A 91 8.24 -0.36 6.84
C ALA A 91 8.56 0.35 5.51
N GLY A 92 9.70 1.02 5.41
CA GLY A 92 10.15 1.66 4.17
C GLY A 92 11.57 1.24 3.84
N ARG A 93 11.80 0.57 2.70
CA ARG A 93 13.16 0.26 2.25
C ARG A 93 13.75 1.50 1.58
N PHE A 94 14.89 1.95 2.09
CA PHE A 94 15.68 3.00 1.47
C PHE A 94 16.13 2.60 0.07
N LEU A 95 15.91 3.49 -0.90
CA LEU A 95 16.37 3.32 -2.27
C LEU A 95 17.62 4.15 -2.50
N ASP A 96 17.50 5.46 -2.30
CA ASP A 96 18.58 6.43 -2.33
C ASP A 96 18.11 7.76 -1.74
N GLY A 97 18.96 8.79 -1.82
CA GLY A 97 18.70 10.13 -1.32
C GLY A 97 19.76 10.54 -0.30
N ASP A 98 19.87 11.85 -0.11
CA ASP A 98 20.81 12.44 0.82
C ASP A 98 20.07 13.46 1.69
N PHE A 99 20.28 13.36 3.01
CA PHE A 99 19.68 14.28 3.95
C PHE A 99 20.33 15.66 3.86
N THR A 100 19.49 16.70 3.83
CA THR A 100 19.90 18.08 4.05
C THR A 100 19.06 18.66 5.19
N ALA A 101 19.73 19.19 6.20
CA ALA A 101 19.07 19.83 7.34
C ALA A 101 18.10 20.93 6.88
N ASN A 102 16.93 20.97 7.51
CA ASN A 102 15.86 21.92 7.22
C ASN A 102 15.32 22.53 8.54
N GLU A 103 14.24 23.30 8.46
CA GLU A 103 13.68 24.00 9.64
C GLU A 103 13.03 23.05 10.66
N GLU A 104 12.67 21.83 10.27
CA GLU A 104 12.02 20.84 11.12
C GLU A 104 12.99 19.77 11.63
N VAL A 105 13.88 19.28 10.77
CA VAL A 105 14.87 18.23 11.06
C VAL A 105 16.28 18.74 10.81
N ASP A 106 17.11 18.70 11.84
CA ASP A 106 18.52 19.11 11.80
C ASP A 106 19.48 17.92 11.71
N GLU A 107 19.05 16.72 12.09
CA GLU A 107 19.89 15.52 12.06
C GLU A 107 19.11 14.24 11.69
N VAL A 108 19.74 13.36 10.91
CA VAL A 108 19.29 11.98 10.65
C VAL A 108 20.39 11.02 11.07
N ARG A 109 20.04 9.98 11.84
CA ARG A 109 20.96 8.90 12.22
C ARG A 109 20.47 7.55 11.72
N TRP A 110 21.41 6.75 11.22
CA TRP A 110 21.19 5.36 10.86
C TRP A 110 21.69 4.44 11.98
N LEU A 111 20.77 3.73 12.63
CA LEU A 111 21.01 3.05 13.90
C LEU A 111 20.57 1.58 13.85
N THR A 112 21.14 0.72 14.69
CA THR A 112 20.56 -0.62 14.90
C THR A 112 19.20 -0.52 15.60
N ILE A 113 18.45 -1.63 15.66
CA ILE A 113 17.17 -1.67 16.39
C ILE A 113 17.36 -1.31 17.87
N GLU A 114 18.42 -1.83 18.49
CA GLU A 114 18.75 -1.59 19.90
C GLU A 114 19.10 -0.13 20.13
N GLN A 115 19.98 0.44 19.29
CA GLN A 115 20.36 1.85 19.37
C GLN A 115 19.16 2.77 19.14
N THR A 116 18.28 2.41 18.20
CA THR A 116 17.04 3.15 17.95
C THR A 116 16.17 3.17 19.20
N ARG A 117 15.95 2.01 19.83
CA ARG A 117 15.17 1.89 21.07
C ARG A 117 15.73 2.78 22.19
N GLU A 118 17.05 2.82 22.34
CA GLU A 118 17.73 3.60 23.38
C GLU A 118 17.65 5.12 23.12
N LEU A 119 17.73 5.54 21.86
CA LEU A 119 17.77 6.96 21.50
C LEU A 119 16.38 7.61 21.40
N MET A 120 15.35 6.86 21.00
CA MET A 120 14.00 7.39 20.81
C MET A 120 13.44 8.08 22.05
N THR A 121 12.93 9.30 21.89
CA THR A 121 12.45 10.12 23.00
C THR A 121 11.12 9.63 23.58
N TYR A 122 10.25 9.04 22.76
CA TYR A 122 8.92 8.61 23.17
C TYR A 122 8.86 7.08 23.30
N PRO A 123 8.79 6.53 24.53
CA PRO A 123 8.69 5.08 24.75
C PRO A 123 7.46 4.45 24.09
N ALA A 124 6.43 5.24 23.84
CA ALA A 124 5.21 4.75 23.24
C ALA A 124 5.39 4.35 21.76
N ASP A 125 6.42 4.86 21.08
CA ASP A 125 6.76 4.48 19.71
C ASP A 125 7.60 3.18 19.66
N HIS A 126 8.05 2.66 20.81
CA HIS A 126 8.70 1.35 20.88
C HIS A 126 7.80 0.23 20.37
N ALA A 127 6.48 0.35 20.51
CA ALA A 127 5.54 -0.63 19.98
C ALA A 127 5.61 -0.76 18.44
N VAL A 128 5.86 0.36 17.73
CA VAL A 128 6.05 0.37 16.28
C VAL A 128 7.39 -0.28 15.92
N LEU A 129 8.45 0.04 16.67
CA LEU A 129 9.76 -0.57 16.52
C LEU A 129 9.74 -2.08 16.79
N ASP A 130 9.00 -2.54 17.80
CA ASP A 130 8.83 -3.95 18.14
C ASP A 130 8.12 -4.72 17.03
N ALA A 131 7.05 -4.14 16.47
CA ALA A 131 6.38 -4.74 15.33
C ALA A 131 7.31 -4.84 14.12
N PHE A 132 8.09 -3.79 13.85
CA PHE A 132 9.12 -3.81 12.81
C PHE A 132 10.22 -4.84 13.09
N ALA A 133 10.61 -5.03 14.35
CA ALA A 133 11.63 -5.98 14.77
C ALA A 133 11.21 -7.43 14.46
N LEU A 134 9.92 -7.74 14.68
CA LEU A 134 9.35 -9.08 14.59
C LEU A 134 8.91 -9.49 13.17
N GLN A 135 8.57 -8.53 12.30
CA GLN A 135 8.09 -8.84 10.96
C GLN A 135 9.23 -9.05 9.94
N PRO A 136 9.06 -9.95 8.95
CA PRO A 136 9.93 -9.99 7.78
C PRO A 136 9.95 -8.63 7.06
N ARG A 137 11.13 -8.16 6.69
CA ARG A 137 11.34 -6.87 6.00
C ARG A 137 11.39 -6.98 4.49
N ASP A 138 11.90 -8.12 4.00
CA ASP A 138 11.87 -8.48 2.59
C ASP A 138 10.50 -9.02 2.21
N THR A 139 9.65 -8.08 1.81
CA THR A 139 8.29 -8.34 1.36
C THR A 139 8.06 -7.82 -0.04
N ILE A 140 7.23 -8.51 -0.81
CA ILE A 140 6.65 -7.96 -2.05
C ILE A 140 5.18 -7.58 -1.83
N PRO A 141 4.70 -6.47 -2.42
CA PRO A 141 3.29 -6.12 -2.42
C PRO A 141 2.53 -6.91 -3.51
N LEU A 142 1.42 -7.52 -3.11
CA LEU A 142 0.39 -8.05 -3.99
C LEU A 142 -0.86 -7.16 -3.88
N VAL A 143 -1.20 -6.47 -4.96
CA VAL A 143 -2.35 -5.57 -5.02
C VAL A 143 -3.50 -6.25 -5.74
N LEU A 144 -4.60 -6.47 -5.03
CA LEU A 144 -5.85 -7.01 -5.58
C LEU A 144 -6.82 -5.84 -5.75
N VAL A 145 -7.06 -5.41 -6.98
CA VAL A 145 -7.89 -4.23 -7.28
C VAL A 145 -9.16 -4.61 -8.05
N ARG A 146 -10.31 -4.23 -7.51
CA ARG A 146 -11.56 -4.30 -8.26
C ARG A 146 -11.60 -3.16 -9.27
N HIS A 147 -12.03 -3.44 -10.49
CA HIS A 147 -12.19 -2.40 -11.51
C HIS A 147 -12.94 -1.15 -10.98
N ALA A 148 -12.57 0.02 -11.47
CA ALA A 148 -13.17 1.30 -11.11
C ALA A 148 -14.63 1.43 -11.57
N LYS A 149 -15.27 2.57 -11.27
CA LYS A 149 -16.68 2.82 -11.61
C LYS A 149 -16.90 2.79 -13.13
N ALA A 150 -17.47 1.68 -13.61
CA ALA A 150 -17.93 1.52 -14.99
C ALA A 150 -19.38 1.99 -15.20
N LYS A 151 -19.74 2.22 -16.48
CA LYS A 151 -21.13 2.52 -16.89
C LYS A 151 -22.10 1.48 -16.35
N SER A 152 -23.38 1.81 -16.17
CA SER A 152 -24.35 0.83 -15.69
C SER A 152 -24.55 -0.28 -16.74
N ARG A 153 -24.94 -1.47 -16.31
CA ARG A 153 -25.29 -2.57 -17.23
C ARG A 153 -26.57 -2.23 -18.02
N GLU A 154 -27.53 -1.59 -17.36
CA GLU A 154 -28.82 -1.23 -17.95
C GLU A 154 -28.71 -0.19 -19.08
N GLU A 155 -27.77 0.75 -18.97
CA GLU A 155 -27.54 1.80 -19.96
C GLU A 155 -26.60 1.37 -21.09
N TRP A 156 -25.90 0.24 -20.95
CA TRP A 156 -24.92 -0.24 -21.92
C TRP A 156 -25.56 -1.26 -22.86
N MET A 157 -25.86 -0.81 -24.08
CA MET A 157 -26.58 -1.59 -25.10
C MET A 157 -25.68 -2.51 -25.94
N HIS A 158 -24.40 -2.62 -25.61
CA HIS A 158 -23.42 -3.42 -26.35
C HIS A 158 -22.88 -4.57 -25.47
N ASP A 159 -21.94 -5.34 -26.01
CA ASP A 159 -21.22 -6.39 -25.28
C ASP A 159 -20.64 -5.87 -23.95
N ASP A 160 -20.94 -6.54 -22.83
CA ASP A 160 -20.45 -6.15 -21.49
C ASP A 160 -18.93 -6.21 -21.37
N HIS A 161 -18.25 -7.02 -22.21
CA HIS A 161 -16.79 -7.09 -22.28
C HIS A 161 -16.19 -5.73 -22.69
N LEU A 162 -16.93 -4.96 -23.49
CA LEU A 162 -16.53 -3.65 -23.98
C LEU A 162 -17.07 -2.49 -23.12
N ARG A 163 -17.72 -2.78 -21.98
CA ARG A 163 -18.30 -1.72 -21.13
C ARG A 163 -17.19 -0.89 -20.47
N PRO A 164 -17.11 0.43 -20.75
CA PRO A 164 -16.01 1.25 -20.29
C PRO A 164 -16.22 1.80 -18.87
N LEU A 165 -15.14 2.36 -18.32
CA LEU A 165 -15.19 3.25 -17.17
C LEU A 165 -16.06 4.49 -17.43
N THR A 166 -16.65 5.02 -16.37
CA THR A 166 -17.22 6.37 -16.36
C THR A 166 -16.10 7.42 -16.20
N ALA A 167 -16.39 8.71 -16.36
CA ALA A 167 -15.44 9.78 -16.06
C ALA A 167 -14.90 9.68 -14.61
N ARG A 168 -15.79 9.44 -13.64
CA ARG A 168 -15.41 9.15 -12.25
C ARG A 168 -14.51 7.93 -12.15
N GLY A 169 -14.81 6.86 -12.89
CA GLY A 169 -13.98 5.66 -12.94
C GLY A 169 -12.57 5.95 -13.49
N GLY A 170 -12.46 6.81 -14.51
CA GLY A 170 -11.17 7.29 -15.01
C GLY A 170 -10.36 8.01 -13.93
N THR A 171 -10.97 8.94 -13.19
CA THR A 171 -10.30 9.62 -12.06
C THR A 171 -9.85 8.63 -10.98
N GLN A 172 -10.64 7.60 -10.67
CA GLN A 172 -10.24 6.55 -9.74
C GLN A 172 -9.03 5.76 -10.24
N ALA A 173 -8.98 5.45 -11.54
CA ALA A 173 -7.86 4.74 -12.16
C ALA A 173 -6.57 5.56 -12.14
N GLU A 174 -6.65 6.86 -12.45
CA GLU A 174 -5.51 7.79 -12.37
C GLU A 174 -5.00 7.93 -10.93
N ARG A 175 -5.90 8.08 -9.95
CA ARG A 175 -5.51 8.15 -8.54
C ARG A 175 -4.84 6.85 -8.07
N PHE A 176 -5.41 5.70 -8.42
CA PHE A 176 -4.82 4.40 -8.13
C PHE A 176 -3.41 4.29 -8.72
N ALA A 177 -3.25 4.66 -9.99
CA ALA A 177 -1.97 4.64 -10.68
C ALA A 177 -0.93 5.51 -9.99
N HIS A 178 -1.28 6.77 -9.68
CA HIS A 178 -0.41 7.71 -8.98
C HIS A 178 0.02 7.18 -7.60
N VAL A 179 -0.92 6.61 -6.83
CA VAL A 179 -0.60 6.03 -5.51
C VAL A 179 0.38 4.87 -5.67
N MET A 180 0.06 3.89 -6.52
CA MET A 180 0.89 2.68 -6.68
C MET A 180 2.27 2.97 -7.27
N SER A 181 2.39 3.92 -8.21
CA SER A 181 3.67 4.26 -8.86
C SER A 181 4.60 5.07 -7.95
N SER A 182 4.05 5.74 -6.94
CA SER A 182 4.83 6.63 -6.07
C SER A 182 5.35 5.93 -4.82
N VAL A 183 4.72 4.82 -4.41
CA VAL A 183 4.98 4.22 -3.08
C VAL A 183 5.65 2.84 -3.15
N TYR A 184 5.63 2.20 -4.32
CA TYR A 184 6.27 0.89 -4.53
C TYR A 184 7.22 0.95 -5.73
N GLU A 185 8.19 0.03 -5.75
CA GLU A 185 8.93 -0.25 -6.98
C GLU A 185 7.99 -0.80 -8.07
N PRO A 186 8.33 -0.65 -9.37
CA PRO A 186 7.50 -1.11 -10.47
C PRO A 186 7.06 -2.58 -10.37
N MET A 187 5.74 -2.79 -10.32
CA MET A 187 5.09 -4.09 -10.19
C MET A 187 4.68 -4.65 -11.55
N SER A 188 4.68 -5.98 -11.66
CA SER A 188 3.99 -6.67 -12.77
C SER A 188 2.48 -6.40 -12.70
N VAL A 189 1.80 -6.32 -13.84
CA VAL A 189 0.35 -6.06 -13.90
C VAL A 189 -0.34 -7.12 -14.74
N VAL A 190 -1.35 -7.77 -14.16
CA VAL A 190 -2.23 -8.71 -14.86
C VAL A 190 -3.68 -8.30 -14.62
N SER A 191 -4.50 -8.35 -15.67
CA SER A 191 -5.90 -7.97 -15.59
C SER A 191 -6.78 -8.96 -16.33
N SER A 192 -8.05 -9.04 -15.90
CA SER A 192 -9.13 -9.47 -16.78
C SER A 192 -9.12 -8.64 -18.07
N PRO A 193 -9.36 -9.25 -19.25
CA PRO A 193 -9.34 -8.54 -20.53
C PRO A 193 -10.56 -7.61 -20.70
N TRP A 194 -11.55 -7.66 -19.80
CA TRP A 194 -12.74 -6.83 -19.88
C TRP A 194 -12.35 -5.35 -19.77
N LEU A 195 -12.88 -4.51 -20.67
CA LEU A 195 -12.38 -3.15 -20.92
C LEU A 195 -12.25 -2.31 -19.65
N ARG A 196 -13.25 -2.38 -18.75
CA ARG A 196 -13.22 -1.65 -17.46
C ARG A 196 -12.05 -2.06 -16.55
N CYS A 197 -11.64 -3.32 -16.54
CA CYS A 197 -10.50 -3.80 -15.76
C CYS A 197 -9.20 -3.26 -16.36
N MET A 198 -9.05 -3.42 -17.68
CA MET A 198 -7.90 -2.89 -18.44
C MET A 198 -7.74 -1.37 -18.28
N GLN A 199 -8.84 -0.62 -18.38
CA GLN A 199 -8.86 0.84 -18.16
C GLN A 199 -8.56 1.23 -16.71
N THR A 200 -8.76 0.34 -15.73
CA THR A 200 -8.45 0.65 -14.33
C THR A 200 -6.94 0.64 -14.06
N VAL A 201 -6.19 -0.25 -14.73
CA VAL A 201 -4.75 -0.44 -14.45
C VAL A 201 -3.81 0.02 -15.56
N SER A 202 -4.33 0.34 -16.75
CA SER A 202 -3.50 0.87 -17.85
C SER A 202 -2.80 2.20 -17.53
N PRO A 203 -3.36 3.16 -16.77
CA PRO A 203 -2.60 4.35 -16.39
C PRO A 203 -1.34 4.01 -15.58
N TYR A 204 -1.45 3.06 -14.64
CA TYR A 204 -0.30 2.57 -13.86
C TYR A 204 0.75 1.94 -14.78
N ALA A 205 0.33 0.98 -15.62
CA ALA A 205 1.22 0.30 -16.56
C ALA A 205 1.97 1.29 -17.45
N GLY A 206 1.30 2.36 -17.90
CA GLY A 206 1.91 3.46 -18.66
C GLY A 206 2.94 4.27 -17.84
N LEU A 207 2.61 4.67 -16.61
CA LEU A 207 3.49 5.47 -15.75
C LEU A 207 4.81 4.75 -15.42
N VAL A 208 4.74 3.44 -15.15
CA VAL A 208 5.93 2.64 -14.79
C VAL A 208 6.54 1.86 -15.94
N ASN A 209 6.03 2.06 -17.17
CA ASN A 209 6.44 1.36 -18.39
C ASN A 209 6.48 -0.18 -18.23
N GLN A 210 5.44 -0.74 -17.61
CA GLN A 210 5.28 -2.18 -17.41
C GLN A 210 4.29 -2.75 -18.44
N PRO A 211 4.55 -3.94 -18.99
CA PRO A 211 3.56 -4.64 -19.80
C PRO A 211 2.30 -4.93 -18.99
N LEU A 212 1.13 -4.65 -19.59
CA LEU A 212 -0.16 -5.05 -19.06
C LEU A 212 -0.55 -6.40 -19.67
N ALA A 213 -0.44 -7.47 -18.87
CA ALA A 213 -0.83 -8.80 -19.30
C ALA A 213 -2.32 -9.05 -19.10
N GLU A 214 -2.93 -9.74 -20.06
CA GLU A 214 -4.33 -10.14 -20.01
C GLU A 214 -4.43 -11.61 -19.62
N LEU A 215 -5.41 -11.94 -18.78
CA LEU A 215 -5.71 -13.31 -18.41
C LEU A 215 -7.23 -13.54 -18.41
N ASP A 216 -7.71 -14.27 -19.42
CA ASP A 216 -9.14 -14.50 -19.67
C ASP A 216 -9.87 -15.10 -18.47
N ILE A 217 -9.24 -16.04 -17.75
CA ILE A 217 -9.86 -16.70 -16.58
C ILE A 217 -10.12 -15.75 -15.41
N LEU A 218 -9.57 -14.53 -15.43
CA LEU A 218 -9.92 -13.47 -14.48
C LEU A 218 -11.18 -12.69 -14.89
N GLY A 219 -11.78 -12.99 -16.04
CA GLY A 219 -13.08 -12.45 -16.46
C GLY A 219 -14.23 -12.94 -15.58
N GLU A 220 -15.31 -12.16 -15.51
CA GLU A 220 -16.42 -12.43 -14.60
C GLU A 220 -17.11 -13.77 -14.93
N SER A 221 -17.43 -13.96 -16.21
CA SER A 221 -18.14 -15.15 -16.68
C SER A 221 -17.22 -16.35 -16.81
N GLU A 222 -15.96 -16.12 -17.18
CA GLU A 222 -14.94 -17.16 -17.30
C GLU A 222 -14.60 -17.76 -15.93
N PHE A 223 -14.41 -16.91 -14.92
CA PHE A 223 -14.15 -17.36 -13.55
C PHE A 223 -15.35 -18.08 -12.94
N GLU A 224 -16.58 -17.64 -13.22
CA GLU A 224 -17.78 -18.36 -12.76
C GLU A 224 -17.90 -19.77 -13.36
N GLN A 225 -17.43 -19.96 -14.59
CA GLN A 225 -17.43 -21.27 -15.25
C GLN A 225 -16.34 -22.20 -14.73
N ASP A 226 -15.15 -21.68 -14.43
CA ASP A 226 -14.03 -22.47 -13.91
C ASP A 226 -13.22 -21.72 -12.83
N PRO A 227 -13.77 -21.60 -11.60
CA PRO A 227 -13.10 -20.88 -10.51
C PRO A 227 -11.84 -21.61 -10.05
N THR A 228 -11.74 -22.93 -10.27
CA THR A 228 -10.57 -23.73 -9.87
C THR A 228 -9.35 -23.31 -10.68
N THR A 229 -9.49 -23.22 -12.01
CA THR A 229 -8.42 -22.75 -12.89
C THR A 229 -8.08 -21.29 -12.63
N GLY A 230 -9.06 -20.44 -12.32
CA GLY A 230 -8.81 -19.04 -11.97
C GLY A 230 -7.96 -18.87 -10.71
N VAL A 231 -8.27 -19.62 -9.65
CA VAL A 231 -7.49 -19.64 -8.40
C VAL A 231 -6.09 -20.24 -8.62
N GLU A 232 -5.99 -21.30 -9.42
CA GLU A 232 -4.71 -21.91 -9.81
C GLU A 232 -3.79 -20.91 -10.53
N ALA A 233 -4.33 -20.21 -11.52
CA ALA A 233 -3.57 -19.21 -12.28
C ALA A 233 -3.12 -18.05 -11.39
N ALA A 234 -3.99 -17.57 -10.49
CA ALA A 234 -3.63 -16.52 -9.53
C ALA A 234 -2.48 -16.96 -8.62
N ARG A 235 -2.50 -18.19 -8.10
CA ARG A 235 -1.40 -18.71 -7.28
C ARG A 235 -0.09 -18.78 -8.05
N GLN A 236 -0.12 -19.26 -9.28
CA GLN A 236 1.09 -19.32 -10.13
C GLN A 236 1.67 -17.92 -10.40
N LEU A 237 0.82 -16.91 -10.61
CA LEU A 237 1.25 -15.52 -10.76
C LEU A 237 1.88 -14.98 -9.47
N ILE A 238 1.27 -15.26 -8.31
CA ILE A 238 1.79 -14.86 -7.00
C ILE A 238 3.16 -15.49 -6.73
N ASP A 239 3.29 -16.80 -6.96
CA ASP A 239 4.55 -17.52 -6.79
C ASP A 239 5.63 -17.02 -7.74
N ALA A 240 5.28 -16.72 -9.00
CA ALA A 240 6.21 -16.15 -9.96
C ALA A 240 6.68 -14.73 -9.58
N ALA A 241 5.75 -13.88 -9.11
CA ALA A 241 6.06 -12.54 -8.62
C ALA A 241 7.03 -12.60 -7.42
N ARG A 242 6.74 -13.48 -6.46
CA ARG A 242 7.61 -13.74 -5.30
C ARG A 242 8.99 -14.23 -5.69
N GLY A 243 9.07 -15.22 -6.60
CA GLY A 243 10.34 -15.76 -7.09
C GLY A 243 11.22 -14.73 -7.79
N ARG A 244 10.61 -13.68 -8.37
CA ARG A 244 11.33 -12.53 -8.97
C ARG A 244 11.63 -11.41 -7.98
N GLY A 245 11.08 -11.44 -6.77
CA GLY A 245 11.15 -10.30 -5.84
C GLY A 245 10.43 -9.05 -6.37
N GLN A 246 9.46 -9.22 -7.26
CA GLN A 246 8.73 -8.12 -7.89
C GLN A 246 7.27 -8.16 -7.44
N GLY A 247 6.71 -7.01 -7.05
CA GLY A 247 5.29 -6.93 -6.70
C GLY A 247 4.36 -7.20 -7.89
N LEU A 248 3.08 -7.44 -7.58
CA LEU A 248 2.07 -7.84 -8.56
C LEU A 248 0.76 -7.09 -8.33
N ILE A 249 0.19 -6.53 -9.40
CA ILE A 249 -1.18 -6.01 -9.42
C ILE A 249 -2.06 -7.01 -10.19
N LEU A 250 -3.16 -7.45 -9.58
CA LEU A 250 -4.22 -8.22 -10.21
C LEU A 250 -5.52 -7.40 -10.25
N CYS A 251 -6.03 -7.13 -11.46
CA CYS A 251 -7.33 -6.45 -11.64
C CYS A 251 -8.42 -7.39 -12.14
N SER A 252 -9.57 -7.41 -11.46
CA SER A 252 -10.73 -8.21 -11.87
C SER A 252 -12.04 -7.65 -11.26
N HIS A 253 -13.08 -8.48 -11.19
CA HIS A 253 -14.47 -8.15 -10.91
C HIS A 253 -14.84 -8.44 -9.46
N GLY A 254 -15.95 -7.87 -9.00
CA GLY A 254 -16.36 -7.95 -7.59
C GLY A 254 -16.66 -9.37 -7.09
N ASN A 255 -17.16 -10.25 -7.95
CA ASN A 255 -17.42 -11.66 -7.64
C ASN A 255 -16.17 -12.56 -7.73
N VAL A 256 -15.11 -12.10 -8.41
CA VAL A 256 -13.84 -12.83 -8.56
C VAL A 256 -12.87 -12.48 -7.41
N MET A 257 -12.81 -11.20 -7.03
CA MET A 257 -11.90 -10.69 -5.99
C MET A 257 -11.89 -11.48 -4.68
N PRO A 258 -13.04 -11.89 -4.09
CA PRO A 258 -13.04 -12.68 -2.87
C PRO A 258 -12.22 -13.97 -2.97
N ALA A 259 -12.34 -14.72 -4.07
CA ALA A 259 -11.62 -15.96 -4.25
C ALA A 259 -10.10 -15.73 -4.40
N LEU A 260 -9.71 -14.69 -5.14
CA LEU A 260 -8.30 -14.32 -5.29
C LEU A 260 -7.68 -13.85 -3.97
N LEU A 261 -8.43 -13.08 -3.18
CA LEU A 261 -7.99 -12.64 -1.87
C LEU A 261 -7.82 -13.82 -0.91
N LEU A 262 -8.77 -14.74 -0.86
CA LEU A 262 -8.65 -15.93 -0.01
C LEU A 262 -7.46 -16.81 -0.39
N GLU A 263 -7.16 -16.91 -1.69
CA GLU A 263 -5.95 -17.60 -2.16
C GLU A 263 -4.68 -16.88 -1.67
N ALA A 264 -4.63 -15.56 -1.81
CA ALA A 264 -3.49 -14.75 -1.34
C ALA A 264 -3.32 -14.78 0.19
N LEU A 265 -4.41 -14.94 0.94
CA LEU A 265 -4.43 -14.97 2.41
C LEU A 265 -4.28 -16.36 3.00
N LYS A 266 -3.88 -17.38 2.23
CA LYS A 266 -3.65 -18.73 2.76
C LYS A 266 -2.68 -18.71 3.94
N GLY A 267 -3.16 -19.20 5.09
CA GLY A 267 -2.39 -19.21 6.33
C GLY A 267 -2.43 -17.90 7.13
N PHE A 268 -3.25 -16.93 6.71
CA PHE A 268 -3.47 -15.65 7.40
C PHE A 268 -4.92 -15.51 7.82
N GLN A 269 -5.17 -14.75 8.90
CA GLN A 269 -6.53 -14.49 9.35
C GLN A 269 -7.22 -13.54 8.37
N ALA A 270 -8.19 -14.06 7.62
CA ALA A 270 -8.96 -13.25 6.69
C ALA A 270 -9.74 -12.12 7.39
N PRO A 271 -9.90 -10.96 6.76
CA PRO A 271 -10.74 -9.88 7.28
C PRO A 271 -12.20 -10.32 7.33
N SER A 272 -12.99 -9.70 8.22
CA SER A 272 -14.43 -9.95 8.32
C SER A 272 -15.21 -9.50 7.07
N ASP A 273 -14.70 -8.47 6.38
CA ASP A 273 -15.22 -7.98 5.12
C ASP A 273 -14.12 -8.01 4.04
N PHE A 274 -14.30 -8.90 3.07
CA PHE A 274 -13.41 -9.14 1.95
C PHE A 274 -13.98 -8.63 0.62
N ASP A 275 -15.16 -7.99 0.62
CA ASP A 275 -15.78 -7.46 -0.59
C ASP A 275 -15.19 -6.09 -0.93
N LEU A 276 -14.58 -5.98 -2.11
CA LEU A 276 -14.08 -4.71 -2.62
C LEU A 276 -15.18 -3.90 -3.31
N GLY A 277 -15.34 -2.64 -2.92
CA GLY A 277 -16.06 -1.64 -3.70
C GLY A 277 -15.37 -1.34 -5.05
N LYS A 278 -16.07 -0.69 -5.98
CA LYS A 278 -15.48 -0.34 -7.29
C LYS A 278 -14.32 0.64 -7.13
N GLY A 279 -13.14 0.25 -7.58
CA GLY A 279 -11.88 1.00 -7.41
C GLY A 279 -11.23 0.82 -6.05
N GLU A 280 -11.82 0.04 -5.14
CA GLU A 280 -11.14 -0.34 -3.90
C GLU A 280 -10.13 -1.46 -4.18
N PHE A 281 -9.11 -1.53 -3.34
CA PHE A 281 -8.07 -2.54 -3.45
C PHE A 281 -7.56 -3.00 -2.09
N PHE A 282 -7.07 -4.24 -2.05
CA PHE A 282 -6.24 -4.74 -0.96
C PHE A 282 -4.77 -4.70 -1.36
N VAL A 283 -3.90 -4.45 -0.39
CA VAL A 283 -2.46 -4.72 -0.49
C VAL A 283 -2.12 -5.83 0.49
N VAL A 284 -1.64 -6.96 -0.04
CA VAL A 284 -1.15 -8.10 0.73
C VAL A 284 0.38 -8.08 0.66
N HIS A 285 1.05 -7.99 1.79
CA HIS A 285 2.51 -8.04 1.83
C HIS A 285 2.96 -9.48 2.09
N LEU A 286 3.68 -10.06 1.14
CA LEU A 286 4.15 -11.44 1.20
C LEU A 286 5.65 -11.48 1.50
N SER A 287 6.06 -12.27 2.48
CA SER A 287 7.49 -12.54 2.72
C SER A 287 8.10 -13.20 1.48
N MET A 288 9.21 -12.65 0.99
CA MET A 288 9.91 -13.25 -0.15
C MET A 288 10.42 -14.66 0.20
N ALA A 289 10.97 -14.83 1.41
CA ALA A 289 11.53 -16.09 1.87
C ALA A 289 10.47 -17.18 2.05
N THR A 290 9.38 -16.90 2.77
CA THR A 290 8.41 -17.93 3.17
C THR A 290 7.13 -17.95 2.33
N GLY A 291 6.80 -16.86 1.64
CA GLY A 291 5.52 -16.68 0.98
C GLY A 291 4.35 -16.40 1.93
N GLN A 292 4.59 -16.33 3.24
CA GLN A 292 3.56 -16.03 4.22
C GLN A 292 3.17 -14.55 4.18
N VAL A 293 1.90 -14.28 4.45
CA VAL A 293 1.39 -12.90 4.60
C VAL A 293 1.96 -12.28 5.87
N VAL A 294 2.57 -11.11 5.70
CA VAL A 294 3.13 -10.27 6.77
C VAL A 294 2.15 -9.19 7.19
N GLY A 295 1.41 -8.63 6.24
CA GLY A 295 0.43 -7.58 6.49
C GLY A 295 -0.63 -7.50 5.41
N LEU A 296 -1.77 -6.91 5.77
CA LEU A 296 -2.92 -6.69 4.90
C LEU A 296 -3.46 -5.28 5.10
N GLU A 297 -3.68 -4.57 4.00
CA GLU A 297 -4.24 -3.23 3.99
C GLU A 297 -5.42 -3.15 3.02
N ARG A 298 -6.44 -2.36 3.36
CA ARG A 298 -7.57 -2.07 2.47
C ARG A 298 -7.63 -0.58 2.19
N HIS A 299 -7.74 -0.22 0.92
CA HIS A 299 -7.78 1.17 0.49
C HIS A 299 -9.02 1.45 -0.34
N ARG A 300 -9.54 2.67 -0.17
CA ARG A 300 -10.66 3.20 -0.93
C ARG A 300 -10.15 4.21 -1.97
N PRO A 301 -10.79 4.28 -3.15
CA PRO A 301 -10.38 5.16 -4.23
C PRO A 301 -10.69 6.63 -3.96
#